data_AF-A0A174RU14-F1
#
_entry.id   AF-A0A174RU14-F1
#
_cell.length_a   1.000
_cell.length_b   1.000
_cell.length_c   1.000
_cell.angle_alpha   90.00
_cell.angle_beta   90.00
_cell.angle_gamma   90.00
#
_symmetry.space_group_name_H-M   'P 1'
#
loop_
_entity.id
_entity.type
_entity.pdbx_description
1 polymer ?
#
loop_
_entity_poly.entity_id
_entity_poly.type
_entity_poly.pdbx_seq_one_letter_code
_entity_poly.pdbx_strand_id
1 'polypeptide(L)'
;MTTINMQYWLGANERTHVLPTDKWYLDFATSILPLVKTSPLFNKEDLRTQIDAAISLGMYFQDAIAQSGGWKLFSGAFQGVYGTYLPFYPLGDDYTPDEINQEDIAFVLWTLKSQFSIFDKEYTLFSPYDKDLLALSQSAYELMDARFEEAPISEGESSFLWVMGLDLLDMPITPLPEVTPETKLSKDAARCLEYSQGKPLLYFTDYKELCTFFVDVLGWENKRSALLPDLEYQKEFVIYANAKGMLVAHNVAAYFCEEHNPMYDAKRAAAEGYKMFCQPGECPFDLLKYGMTKGILPDVELPFLKGKETLHQYWDFIARYYLCEYYEGE
;
A
#
# COMPACT_ATOMS: atom_id res chain seq x y z
N MET A 1 -20.35 -1.42 -31.59
CA MET A 1 -19.34 -1.88 -30.62
C MET A 1 -18.57 -0.65 -30.17
N THR A 2 -18.31 -0.49 -28.87
CA THR A 2 -17.40 0.56 -28.40
C THR A 2 -15.98 0.10 -28.73
N THR A 3 -15.25 0.90 -29.52
CA THR A 3 -13.87 0.60 -29.91
C THR A 3 -12.94 1.50 -29.11
N ILE A 4 -11.89 0.93 -28.53
CA ILE A 4 -10.85 1.69 -27.84
C ILE A 4 -10.00 2.39 -28.92
N ASN A 5 -9.71 3.67 -28.74
CA ASN A 5 -8.90 4.42 -29.71
C ASN A 5 -7.40 4.10 -29.51
N MET A 6 -6.66 3.94 -30.62
CA MET A 6 -5.20 3.79 -30.63
C MET A 6 -4.48 4.87 -29.82
N GLN A 7 -4.93 6.13 -29.88
CA GLN A 7 -4.33 7.20 -29.08
C GLN A 7 -4.40 6.89 -27.57
N TYR A 8 -5.46 6.21 -27.14
CA TYR A 8 -5.63 5.90 -25.73
C TYR A 8 -4.77 4.73 -25.28
N TRP A 9 -4.64 3.70 -26.12
CA TRP A 9 -3.67 2.62 -25.94
C TRP A 9 -2.22 3.10 -25.89
N LEU A 10 -1.83 3.97 -26.82
CA LEU A 10 -0.50 4.58 -26.84
C LEU A 10 -0.25 5.42 -25.59
N GLY A 11 -1.25 6.18 -25.15
CA GLY A 11 -1.17 6.96 -23.91
C GLY A 11 -0.91 6.11 -22.67
N ALA A 12 -1.61 4.96 -22.53
CA ALA A 12 -1.39 4.02 -21.43
C ALA A 12 0.00 3.37 -21.47
N ASN A 13 0.55 3.18 -22.67
CA ASN A 13 1.92 2.71 -22.86
C ASN A 13 2.97 3.84 -22.76
N GLU A 14 2.57 5.09 -22.52
CA GLU A 14 3.44 6.29 -22.57
C GLU A 14 4.22 6.45 -23.89
N ARG A 15 3.61 6.00 -25.00
CA ARG A 15 4.17 6.08 -26.35
C ARG A 15 3.44 7.11 -27.21
N THR A 16 4.13 7.66 -28.19
CA THR A 16 3.57 8.58 -29.20
C THR A 16 3.50 7.98 -30.61
N HIS A 17 4.16 6.84 -30.82
CA HIS A 17 4.27 6.16 -32.11
C HIS A 17 3.69 4.74 -32.02
N VAL A 18 2.98 4.34 -33.08
CA VAL A 18 2.39 3.01 -33.23
C VAL A 18 3.48 1.99 -33.57
N LEU A 19 3.48 0.87 -32.85
CA LEU A 19 4.28 -0.32 -33.11
C LEU A 19 3.48 -1.36 -33.90
N PRO A 20 4.16 -2.28 -34.63
CA PRO A 20 3.48 -3.30 -35.44
C PRO A 20 2.48 -4.17 -34.66
N THR A 21 2.74 -4.42 -33.37
CA THR A 21 1.90 -5.27 -32.51
C THR A 21 0.74 -4.53 -31.86
N ASP A 22 0.75 -3.20 -31.83
CA ASP A 22 -0.26 -2.40 -31.10
C ASP A 22 -1.68 -2.68 -31.56
N LYS A 23 -1.88 -2.88 -32.87
CA LYS A 23 -3.21 -3.17 -33.41
C LYS A 23 -3.77 -4.47 -32.84
N TRP A 24 -2.92 -5.49 -32.66
CA TRP A 24 -3.33 -6.78 -32.15
C TRP A 24 -3.76 -6.68 -30.69
N TYR A 25 -2.93 -6.05 -29.84
CA TYR A 25 -3.27 -5.88 -28.41
C TYR A 25 -4.42 -4.90 -28.18
N LEU A 26 -4.57 -3.86 -29.01
CA LEU A 26 -5.74 -2.98 -29.00
C LEU A 26 -7.03 -3.72 -29.37
N ASP A 27 -6.96 -4.63 -30.36
CA ASP A 27 -8.10 -5.47 -30.74
C ASP A 27 -8.44 -6.45 -29.62
N PHE A 28 -7.44 -7.05 -28.97
CA PHE A 28 -7.62 -7.87 -27.77
C PHE A 28 -8.31 -7.07 -26.65
N ALA A 29 -7.79 -5.89 -26.29
CA ALA A 29 -8.38 -5.00 -25.30
C ALA A 29 -9.82 -4.57 -25.68
N THR A 30 -10.08 -4.35 -26.96
CA THR A 30 -11.45 -4.08 -27.44
C THR A 30 -12.36 -5.31 -27.30
N SER A 31 -11.81 -6.52 -27.47
CA SER A 31 -12.55 -7.78 -27.36
C SER A 31 -12.89 -8.17 -25.92
N ILE A 32 -12.06 -7.78 -24.94
CA ILE A 32 -12.32 -8.04 -23.51
C ILE A 32 -13.26 -6.99 -22.89
N LEU A 33 -13.37 -5.80 -23.48
CA LEU A 33 -14.21 -4.72 -22.96
C LEU A 33 -15.68 -5.13 -22.70
N PRO A 34 -16.39 -5.89 -23.57
CA PRO A 34 -17.74 -6.38 -23.26
C PRO A 34 -17.81 -7.19 -21.97
N LEU A 35 -16.83 -8.06 -21.71
CA LEU A 35 -16.72 -8.85 -20.49
C LEU A 35 -16.62 -7.94 -19.26
N VAL A 36 -15.71 -6.94 -19.31
CA VAL A 36 -15.55 -5.92 -18.26
C VAL A 36 -16.86 -5.17 -18.01
N LYS A 37 -17.53 -4.70 -19.08
CA LYS A 37 -18.78 -3.94 -18.98
C LYS A 37 -19.92 -4.73 -18.34
N THR A 38 -19.96 -6.04 -18.57
CA THR A 38 -21.01 -6.92 -18.00
C THR A 38 -20.66 -7.42 -16.60
N SER A 39 -19.38 -7.38 -16.22
CA SER A 39 -18.92 -7.85 -14.92
C SER A 39 -19.56 -7.04 -13.78
N PRO A 40 -20.04 -7.69 -12.70
CA PRO A 40 -20.50 -6.99 -11.51
C PRO A 40 -19.45 -6.04 -10.90
N LEU A 41 -18.16 -6.25 -11.15
CA LEU A 41 -17.07 -5.42 -10.66
C LEU A 41 -17.04 -4.01 -11.29
N PHE A 42 -17.44 -3.90 -12.57
CA PHE A 42 -17.31 -2.67 -13.37
C PHE A 42 -18.61 -2.20 -14.05
N ASN A 43 -19.72 -2.96 -13.98
CA ASN A 43 -20.95 -2.65 -14.71
C ASN A 43 -21.63 -1.33 -14.29
N LYS A 44 -21.31 -0.81 -13.10
CA LYS A 44 -21.77 0.47 -12.58
C LYS A 44 -20.76 1.59 -12.75
N GLU A 45 -19.53 1.26 -13.13
CA GLU A 45 -18.48 2.24 -13.37
C GLU A 45 -18.74 2.95 -14.70
N ASP A 46 -18.18 4.15 -14.83
CA ASP A 46 -18.28 4.91 -16.05
C ASP A 46 -17.45 4.26 -17.17
N LEU A 47 -17.74 4.65 -18.41
CA LEU A 47 -17.11 4.05 -19.58
C LEU A 47 -15.59 4.22 -19.60
N ARG A 48 -15.05 5.31 -19.03
CA ARG A 48 -13.61 5.52 -18.97
C ARG A 48 -12.97 4.45 -18.12
N THR A 49 -13.45 4.26 -16.90
CA THR A 49 -12.95 3.23 -15.97
C THR A 49 -13.06 1.81 -16.56
N GLN A 50 -14.14 1.51 -17.28
CA GLN A 50 -14.29 0.23 -18.00
C GLN A 50 -13.25 0.04 -19.12
N ILE A 51 -12.93 1.11 -19.85
CA ILE A 51 -11.89 1.08 -20.89
C ILE A 51 -10.51 0.94 -20.25
N ASP A 52 -10.26 1.62 -19.14
CA ASP A 52 -8.97 1.57 -18.42
C ASP A 52 -8.69 0.14 -17.96
N ALA A 53 -9.68 -0.54 -17.39
CA ALA A 53 -9.56 -1.95 -17.04
C ALA A 53 -9.26 -2.84 -18.25
N ALA A 54 -9.95 -2.64 -19.38
CA ALA A 54 -9.70 -3.42 -20.58
C ALA A 54 -8.29 -3.17 -21.17
N ILE A 55 -7.79 -1.93 -21.08
CA ILE A 55 -6.41 -1.58 -21.50
C ILE A 55 -5.38 -2.22 -20.57
N SER A 56 -5.53 -2.11 -19.25
CA SER A 56 -4.59 -2.69 -18.29
C SER A 56 -4.48 -4.22 -18.44
N LEU A 57 -5.61 -4.90 -18.71
CA LEU A 57 -5.61 -6.33 -19.02
C LEU A 57 -4.87 -6.64 -20.33
N GLY A 58 -5.02 -5.79 -21.36
CA GLY A 58 -4.27 -5.91 -22.61
C GLY A 58 -2.77 -5.64 -22.44
N MET A 59 -2.40 -4.69 -21.59
CA MET A 59 -0.99 -4.39 -21.26
C MET A 59 -0.34 -5.51 -20.48
N TYR A 60 -1.03 -6.08 -19.49
CA TYR A 60 -0.57 -7.30 -18.81
C TYR A 60 -0.28 -8.41 -19.82
N PHE A 61 -1.22 -8.67 -20.74
CA PHE A 61 -1.05 -9.73 -21.73
C PHE A 61 0.13 -9.46 -22.67
N GLN A 62 0.32 -8.20 -23.09
CA GLN A 62 1.49 -7.80 -23.87
C GLN A 62 2.80 -8.08 -23.12
N ASP A 63 2.89 -7.66 -21.86
CA ASP A 63 4.10 -7.78 -21.06
C ASP A 63 4.41 -9.25 -20.73
N ALA A 64 3.38 -10.06 -20.45
CA ALA A 64 3.52 -11.50 -20.21
C ALA A 64 4.09 -12.23 -21.44
N ILE A 65 3.55 -11.95 -22.64
CA ILE A 65 4.04 -12.54 -23.89
C ILE A 65 5.44 -12.03 -24.26
N ALA A 66 5.72 -10.75 -24.03
CA ALA A 66 7.02 -10.17 -24.33
C ALA A 66 8.10 -10.51 -23.29
N GLN A 67 7.70 -11.00 -22.11
CA GLN A 67 8.56 -11.22 -20.93
C GLN A 67 9.39 -9.97 -20.59
N SER A 68 8.80 -8.79 -20.81
CA SER A 68 9.42 -7.47 -20.63
C SER A 68 8.34 -6.44 -20.28
N GLY A 69 8.72 -5.17 -20.10
CA GLY A 69 7.78 -4.11 -19.75
C GLY A 69 7.45 -4.02 -18.27
N GLY A 70 6.40 -3.25 -17.97
CA GLY A 70 6.06 -2.78 -16.63
C GLY A 70 5.69 -3.92 -15.68
N TRP A 71 4.95 -4.92 -16.17
CA TRP A 71 4.64 -6.10 -15.37
C TRP A 71 5.89 -6.86 -14.94
N LYS A 72 6.82 -7.08 -15.89
CA LYS A 72 8.04 -7.84 -15.59
C LYS A 72 8.96 -7.10 -14.63
N LEU A 73 9.06 -5.78 -14.79
CA LEU A 73 9.82 -4.93 -13.87
C LEU A 73 9.20 -4.95 -12.46
N PHE A 74 7.88 -4.79 -12.35
CA PHE A 74 7.16 -4.86 -11.07
C PHE A 74 7.36 -6.22 -10.39
N SER A 75 7.03 -7.32 -11.07
CA SER A 75 7.08 -8.66 -10.48
C SER A 75 8.50 -9.08 -10.11
N GLY A 76 9.50 -8.70 -10.91
CA GLY A 76 10.92 -8.90 -10.59
C GLY A 76 11.38 -8.10 -9.37
N ALA A 77 11.01 -6.83 -9.28
CA ALA A 77 11.30 -6.00 -8.10
C ALA A 77 10.60 -6.54 -6.84
N PHE A 78 9.33 -6.95 -6.98
CA PHE A 78 8.55 -7.52 -5.89
C PHE A 78 9.17 -8.83 -5.37
N GLN A 79 9.65 -9.69 -6.28
CA GLN A 79 10.42 -10.89 -5.92
C GLN A 79 11.70 -10.55 -5.17
N GLY A 80 12.44 -9.53 -5.60
CA GLY A 80 13.65 -9.07 -4.93
C GLY A 80 13.40 -8.65 -3.48
N VAL A 81 12.25 -8.04 -3.19
CA VAL A 81 11.91 -7.53 -1.85
C VAL A 81 11.24 -8.59 -0.97
N TYR A 82 10.26 -9.32 -1.49
CA TYR A 82 9.37 -10.17 -0.71
C TYR A 82 9.55 -11.67 -0.95
N GLY A 83 10.38 -12.08 -1.92
CA GLY A 83 10.64 -13.49 -2.24
C GLY A 83 9.48 -14.22 -2.95
N THR A 84 8.46 -13.48 -3.38
CA THR A 84 7.30 -13.94 -4.18
C THR A 84 7.07 -12.94 -5.32
N TYR A 85 6.28 -13.24 -6.35
CA TYR A 85 6.12 -12.37 -7.52
C TYR A 85 5.03 -11.31 -7.39
N LEU A 86 4.09 -11.49 -6.45
CA LEU A 86 3.00 -10.55 -6.17
C LEU A 86 2.41 -10.77 -4.77
N PRO A 87 1.65 -9.81 -4.22
CA PRO A 87 1.01 -9.93 -2.90
C PRO A 87 -0.32 -10.70 -2.96
N PHE A 88 -0.87 -10.99 -1.77
CA PHE A 88 -2.22 -11.52 -1.49
C PHE A 88 -2.53 -12.97 -1.91
N TYR A 89 -1.99 -13.43 -3.03
CA TYR A 89 -2.34 -14.74 -3.58
C TYR A 89 -1.25 -15.78 -3.26
N PRO A 90 -1.61 -16.97 -2.77
CA PRO A 90 -0.67 -18.08 -2.65
C PRO A 90 -0.31 -18.58 -4.04
N LEU A 91 0.97 -18.58 -4.39
CA LEU A 91 1.44 -19.06 -5.68
C LEU A 91 1.73 -20.56 -5.58
N GLY A 92 0.97 -21.37 -6.32
CA GLY A 92 1.08 -22.82 -6.36
C GLY A 92 1.98 -23.32 -7.50
N ASP A 93 2.02 -24.64 -7.70
CA ASP A 93 2.81 -25.28 -8.76
C ASP A 93 2.36 -24.87 -10.18
N ASP A 94 1.11 -24.39 -10.32
CA ASP A 94 0.53 -23.94 -11.59
C ASP A 94 0.89 -22.48 -11.93
N TYR A 95 1.58 -21.76 -11.05
CA TYR A 95 2.02 -20.38 -11.29
C TYR A 95 3.37 -20.36 -12.03
N THR A 96 3.37 -19.84 -13.26
CA THR A 96 4.59 -19.68 -14.05
C THR A 96 4.89 -18.18 -14.26
N PRO A 97 5.98 -17.63 -13.66
CA PRO A 97 6.27 -16.19 -13.69
C PRO A 97 6.48 -15.56 -15.07
N ASP A 98 6.69 -16.39 -16.10
CA ASP A 98 6.96 -15.99 -17.48
C ASP A 98 5.80 -16.34 -18.43
N GLU A 99 4.64 -16.71 -17.87
CA GLU A 99 3.39 -16.99 -18.59
C GLU A 99 2.24 -16.14 -18.02
N ILE A 100 1.04 -16.30 -18.58
CA ILE A 100 -0.18 -15.69 -18.03
C ILE A 100 -0.66 -16.46 -16.79
N ASN A 101 -1.06 -15.75 -15.75
CA ASN A 101 -1.57 -16.32 -14.51
C ASN A 101 -2.86 -15.60 -14.06
N GLN A 102 -3.79 -16.34 -13.44
CA GLN A 102 -5.02 -15.75 -12.91
C GLN A 102 -4.74 -14.77 -11.76
N GLU A 103 -3.75 -15.07 -10.93
CA GLU A 103 -3.32 -14.29 -9.77
C GLU A 103 -2.81 -12.91 -10.19
N ASP A 104 -2.01 -12.87 -11.27
CA ASP A 104 -1.50 -11.63 -11.85
C ASP A 104 -2.65 -10.74 -12.35
N ILE A 105 -3.61 -11.34 -13.07
CA ILE A 105 -4.80 -10.65 -13.57
C ILE A 105 -5.64 -10.13 -12.41
N ALA A 106 -5.83 -10.94 -11.35
CA ALA A 106 -6.55 -10.52 -10.15
C ALA A 106 -5.86 -9.34 -9.46
N PHE A 107 -4.53 -9.33 -9.41
CA PHE A 107 -3.77 -8.20 -8.88
C PHE A 107 -3.92 -6.94 -9.73
N VAL A 108 -3.84 -7.05 -11.07
CA VAL A 108 -4.09 -5.92 -11.99
C VAL A 108 -5.50 -5.34 -11.80
N LEU A 109 -6.51 -6.19 -11.62
CA LEU A 109 -7.87 -5.71 -11.31
C LEU A 109 -7.95 -5.05 -9.93
N TRP A 110 -7.20 -5.56 -8.95
CA TRP A 110 -7.14 -4.97 -7.61
C TRP A 110 -6.51 -3.57 -7.64
N THR A 111 -5.42 -3.33 -8.38
CA THR A 111 -4.79 -1.99 -8.46
C THR A 111 -5.71 -0.94 -9.07
N LEU A 112 -6.63 -1.35 -9.95
CA LEU A 112 -7.64 -0.46 -10.53
C LEU A 112 -8.74 -0.07 -9.53
N LYS A 113 -9.02 -0.90 -8.52
CA LYS A 113 -10.08 -0.67 -7.52
C LYS A 113 -9.54 -0.13 -6.19
N SER A 114 -8.28 -0.44 -5.87
CA SER A 114 -7.55 -0.04 -4.67
C SER A 114 -6.52 1.02 -5.03
N GLN A 115 -6.90 2.29 -4.96
CA GLN A 115 -6.05 3.41 -5.35
C GLN A 115 -5.53 4.12 -4.10
N PHE A 116 -4.23 4.41 -4.07
CA PHE A 116 -3.65 5.27 -3.04
C PHE A 116 -4.10 6.73 -3.23
N SER A 117 -3.90 7.55 -2.20
CA SER A 117 -4.28 8.96 -2.26
C SER A 117 -3.35 9.70 -3.24
N ILE A 118 -3.94 10.35 -4.25
CA ILE A 118 -3.21 11.19 -5.20
C ILE A 118 -3.91 12.54 -5.27
N PHE A 119 -3.19 13.63 -4.98
CA PHE A 119 -3.73 14.98 -4.88
C PHE A 119 -4.90 15.05 -3.86
N ASP A 120 -5.96 15.82 -4.16
CA ASP A 120 -7.14 15.99 -3.29
C ASP A 120 -8.10 14.78 -3.28
N LYS A 121 -7.71 13.61 -3.81
CA LYS A 121 -8.54 12.40 -3.81
C LYS A 121 -8.22 11.50 -2.61
N GLU A 122 -9.27 11.07 -1.91
CA GLU A 122 -9.17 10.03 -0.89
C GLU A 122 -8.73 8.69 -1.52
N TYR A 123 -7.99 7.90 -0.75
CA TYR A 123 -7.63 6.54 -1.14
C TYR A 123 -8.86 5.62 -1.15
N THR A 124 -8.80 4.54 -1.92
CA THR A 124 -9.82 3.48 -1.93
C THR A 124 -9.22 2.14 -1.49
N LEU A 125 -10.03 1.35 -0.79
CA LEU A 125 -9.69 -0.02 -0.38
C LEU A 125 -10.64 -1.00 -1.05
N PHE A 126 -10.07 -2.01 -1.70
CA PHE A 126 -10.82 -3.11 -2.28
C PHE A 126 -10.24 -4.45 -1.82
N SER A 127 -11.10 -5.44 -1.60
CA SER A 127 -10.66 -6.76 -1.18
C SER A 127 -10.01 -7.49 -2.37
N PRO A 128 -8.78 -8.03 -2.24
CA PRO A 128 -8.18 -8.87 -3.28
C PRO A 128 -8.92 -10.21 -3.44
N TYR A 129 -9.79 -10.57 -2.49
CA TYR A 129 -10.59 -11.81 -2.52
C TYR A 129 -12.06 -11.57 -2.89
N ASP A 130 -12.38 -10.40 -3.42
CA ASP A 130 -13.74 -10.13 -3.88
C ASP A 130 -14.15 -11.13 -4.97
N LYS A 131 -15.33 -11.71 -4.82
CA LYS A 131 -15.81 -12.78 -5.70
C LYS A 131 -15.97 -12.33 -7.16
N ASP A 132 -16.34 -11.08 -7.38
CA ASP A 132 -16.61 -10.55 -8.72
C ASP A 132 -15.29 -10.17 -9.41
N LEU A 133 -14.28 -9.77 -8.62
CA LEU A 133 -12.88 -9.65 -9.07
C LEU A 133 -12.29 -10.98 -9.49
N LEU A 134 -12.38 -12.01 -8.65
CA LEU A 134 -11.85 -13.34 -8.96
C LEU A 134 -12.58 -13.99 -10.15
N ALA A 135 -13.89 -13.76 -10.30
CA ALA A 135 -14.65 -14.24 -11.45
C ALA A 135 -14.24 -13.54 -12.76
N LEU A 136 -13.99 -12.22 -12.70
CA LEU A 136 -13.50 -11.48 -13.86
C LEU A 136 -12.06 -11.88 -14.20
N SER A 137 -11.19 -12.12 -13.22
CA SER A 137 -9.82 -12.55 -13.49
C SER A 137 -9.79 -13.91 -14.18
N GLN A 138 -10.62 -14.87 -13.73
CA GLN A 138 -10.77 -16.17 -14.40
C GLN A 138 -11.25 -16.03 -15.85
N SER A 139 -12.29 -15.23 -16.06
CA SER A 139 -12.86 -15.05 -17.41
C SER A 139 -11.89 -14.34 -18.35
N ALA A 140 -11.08 -13.41 -17.82
CA ALA A 140 -10.02 -12.74 -18.57
C ALA A 140 -8.86 -13.69 -18.90
N TYR A 141 -8.46 -14.54 -17.95
CA TYR A 141 -7.46 -15.59 -18.14
C TYR A 141 -7.85 -16.53 -19.28
N GLU A 142 -9.08 -17.05 -19.27
CA GLU A 142 -9.59 -17.95 -20.34
C GLU A 142 -9.55 -17.29 -21.73
N LEU A 143 -9.80 -15.97 -21.80
CA LEU A 143 -9.72 -15.24 -23.06
C LEU A 143 -8.26 -15.02 -23.51
N MET A 144 -7.33 -14.78 -22.57
CA MET A 144 -5.90 -14.67 -22.85
C MET A 144 -5.32 -16.01 -23.32
N ASP A 145 -5.63 -17.09 -22.59
CA ASP A 145 -5.19 -18.46 -22.88
C ASP A 145 -5.62 -18.90 -24.29
N ALA A 146 -6.89 -18.67 -24.65
CA ALA A 146 -7.39 -18.96 -25.99
C ALA A 146 -6.70 -18.18 -27.13
N ARG A 147 -5.95 -17.12 -26.81
CA ARG A 147 -5.23 -16.27 -27.75
C ARG A 147 -3.72 -16.29 -27.58
N PHE A 148 -3.22 -17.05 -26.61
CA PHE A 148 -1.82 -17.04 -26.19
C PHE A 148 -0.89 -17.37 -27.35
N GLU A 149 -1.17 -18.44 -28.08
CA GLU A 149 -0.41 -18.91 -29.25
C GLU A 149 -0.48 -17.94 -30.46
N GLU A 150 -1.49 -17.07 -30.51
CA GLU A 150 -1.67 -16.09 -31.59
C GLU A 150 -1.03 -14.73 -31.27
N ALA A 151 -0.63 -14.51 -30.01
CA ALA A 151 -0.17 -13.22 -29.52
C ALA A 151 1.24 -12.88 -30.05
N PRO A 152 1.43 -11.75 -30.74
CA PRO A 152 2.73 -11.36 -31.24
C PRO A 152 3.60 -10.80 -30.12
N ILE A 153 4.86 -11.24 -30.05
CA ILE A 153 5.88 -10.65 -29.16
C ILE A 153 6.10 -9.18 -29.55
N SER A 154 5.91 -8.26 -28.60
CA SER A 154 6.21 -6.85 -28.82
C SER A 154 7.68 -6.57 -28.49
N GLU A 155 8.39 -5.87 -29.39
CA GLU A 155 9.74 -5.37 -29.12
C GLU A 155 9.73 -4.07 -28.29
N GLY A 156 8.57 -3.39 -28.19
CA GLY A 156 8.45 -2.17 -27.41
C GLY A 156 7.88 -2.45 -26.03
N GLU A 157 8.60 -2.01 -25.01
CA GLU A 157 8.18 -2.15 -23.61
C GLU A 157 6.98 -1.23 -23.31
N SER A 158 6.07 -1.70 -22.46
CA SER A 158 5.09 -0.83 -21.82
C SER A 158 5.80 0.12 -20.84
N SER A 159 5.09 1.16 -20.39
CA SER A 159 5.58 2.00 -19.29
C SER A 159 5.92 1.18 -18.05
N PHE A 160 6.96 1.54 -17.32
CA PHE A 160 7.31 0.90 -16.06
C PHE A 160 6.39 1.32 -14.88
N LEU A 161 5.53 2.32 -15.09
CA LEU A 161 4.67 2.90 -14.04
C LEU A 161 3.23 2.37 -14.06
N TRP A 162 2.83 1.58 -15.06
CA TRP A 162 1.41 1.26 -15.26
C TRP A 162 0.82 0.34 -14.17
N VAL A 163 1.65 -0.50 -13.53
CA VAL A 163 1.24 -1.35 -12.40
C VAL A 163 1.31 -0.57 -11.09
N MET A 164 2.51 -0.09 -10.76
CA MET A 164 2.81 0.83 -9.66
C MET A 164 4.19 1.46 -9.87
N GLY A 165 4.47 2.56 -9.18
CA GLY A 165 5.80 3.17 -9.18
C GLY A 165 6.87 2.23 -8.63
N LEU A 166 7.90 1.94 -9.43
CA LEU A 166 9.03 1.08 -9.01
C LEU A 166 9.87 1.72 -7.90
N ASP A 167 9.89 3.05 -7.83
CA ASP A 167 10.49 3.82 -6.75
C ASP A 167 9.94 3.40 -5.38
N LEU A 168 8.68 3.00 -5.32
CA LEU A 168 8.09 2.46 -4.10
C LEU A 168 8.75 1.15 -3.70
N LEU A 169 9.10 0.24 -4.61
CA LEU A 169 9.77 -1.02 -4.28
C LEU A 169 11.29 -0.85 -4.07
N ASP A 170 11.90 0.13 -4.73
CA ASP A 170 13.31 0.48 -4.55
C ASP A 170 13.60 1.13 -3.18
N MET A 171 12.59 1.66 -2.52
CA MET A 171 12.75 2.32 -1.23
C MET A 171 13.22 1.31 -0.15
N PRO A 172 14.38 1.52 0.49
CA PRO A 172 14.99 0.51 1.35
C PRO A 172 14.19 0.29 2.64
N ILE A 173 14.03 -0.98 3.04
CA ILE A 173 13.48 -1.32 4.36
C ILE A 173 14.57 -1.04 5.40
N THR A 174 14.37 -0.01 6.22
CA THR A 174 15.33 0.32 7.27
C THR A 174 15.06 -0.50 8.54
N PRO A 175 16.10 -0.95 9.28
CA PRO A 175 15.88 -1.58 10.57
C PRO A 175 15.23 -0.61 11.56
N LEU A 176 14.49 -1.14 12.54
CA LEU A 176 13.97 -0.32 13.64
C LEU A 176 15.13 0.43 14.33
N PRO A 177 14.94 1.72 14.69
CA PRO A 177 15.96 2.50 15.40
C PRO A 177 16.04 2.10 16.88
N GLU A 178 16.49 0.88 17.17
CA GLU A 178 16.59 0.35 18.53
C GLU A 178 17.68 1.05 19.35
N VAL A 179 17.39 1.26 20.63
CA VAL A 179 18.33 1.87 21.58
C VAL A 179 19.25 0.77 22.13
N THR A 180 20.54 0.91 21.86
CA THR A 180 21.62 0.06 22.37
C THR A 180 22.41 0.81 23.45
N PRO A 181 23.20 0.12 24.30
CA PRO A 181 24.07 0.78 25.28
C PRO A 181 25.05 1.78 24.66
N GLU A 182 25.44 1.58 23.39
CA GLU A 182 26.35 2.44 22.64
C GLU A 182 25.63 3.60 21.94
N THR A 183 24.29 3.58 21.87
CA THR A 183 23.49 4.61 21.20
C THR A 183 23.63 5.95 21.92
N LYS A 184 24.14 6.96 21.21
CA LYS A 184 24.15 8.34 21.70
C LYS A 184 22.76 8.97 21.51
N LEU A 185 21.94 8.92 22.56
CA LEU A 185 20.59 9.46 22.54
C LEU A 185 20.55 11.00 22.50
N SER A 186 19.50 11.55 21.89
CA SER A 186 19.12 12.94 22.06
C SER A 186 18.69 13.20 23.51
N LYS A 187 18.70 14.47 23.94
CA LYS A 187 18.26 14.84 25.30
C LYS A 187 16.82 14.41 25.58
N ASP A 188 15.93 14.59 24.61
CA ASP A 188 14.51 14.25 24.77
C ASP A 188 14.32 12.73 24.80
N ALA A 189 14.95 11.97 23.90
CA ALA A 189 14.87 10.51 23.91
C ALA A 189 15.39 9.91 25.23
N ALA A 190 16.52 10.42 25.74
CA ALA A 190 17.08 9.97 27.02
C ALA A 190 16.11 10.26 28.19
N ARG A 191 15.51 11.45 28.24
CA ARG A 191 14.54 11.84 29.28
C ARG A 191 13.25 11.04 29.21
N CYS A 192 12.74 10.74 28.01
CA CYS A 192 11.60 9.86 27.81
C CYS A 192 11.86 8.48 28.40
N LEU A 193 13.01 7.87 28.09
CA LEU A 193 13.37 6.54 28.56
C LEU A 193 13.64 6.51 30.07
N GLU A 194 14.25 7.56 30.64
CA GLU A 194 14.42 7.66 32.09
C GLU A 194 13.06 7.72 32.81
N TYR A 195 12.14 8.57 32.32
CA TYR A 195 10.79 8.72 32.87
C TYR A 195 9.97 7.43 32.78
N SER A 196 10.06 6.72 31.65
CA SER A 196 9.28 5.52 31.38
C SER A 196 9.90 4.22 31.91
N GLN A 197 11.02 4.31 32.64
CA GLN A 197 11.79 3.15 33.12
C GLN A 197 12.24 2.23 31.97
N GLY A 198 12.66 2.83 30.85
CA GLY A 198 13.19 2.15 29.67
C GLY A 198 12.15 1.74 28.63
N LYS A 199 10.85 2.01 28.85
CA LYS A 199 9.80 1.72 27.87
C LYS A 199 9.83 2.75 26.73
N PRO A 200 9.91 2.33 25.46
CA PRO A 200 10.06 3.27 24.35
C PRO A 200 8.76 4.00 23.99
N LEU A 201 7.59 3.45 24.33
CA LEU A 201 6.29 4.08 24.09
C LEU A 201 5.73 4.72 25.37
N LEU A 202 5.33 5.98 25.26
CA LEU A 202 4.63 6.73 26.30
C LEU A 202 3.26 7.18 25.78
N TYR A 203 2.27 7.18 26.65
CA TYR A 203 0.87 7.39 26.28
C TYR A 203 0.28 8.57 27.06
N PHE A 204 -0.39 9.49 26.37
CA PHE A 204 -1.02 10.66 26.98
C PHE A 204 -2.45 10.84 26.46
N THR A 205 -3.39 11.08 27.36
CA THR A 205 -4.82 11.11 27.02
C THR A 205 -5.17 12.36 26.23
N ASP A 206 -4.62 13.50 26.65
CA ASP A 206 -4.91 14.81 26.09
C ASP A 206 -3.67 15.70 25.98
N TYR A 207 -3.83 16.83 25.29
CA TYR A 207 -2.75 17.76 25.02
C TYR A 207 -2.21 18.43 26.29
N LYS A 208 -3.02 18.53 27.35
CA LYS A 208 -2.60 19.11 28.63
C LYS A 208 -1.61 18.17 29.33
N GLU A 209 -1.91 16.86 29.39
CA GLU A 209 -0.99 15.86 29.92
C GLU A 209 0.33 15.84 29.13
N LEU A 210 0.24 15.91 27.80
CA LEU A 210 1.41 15.98 26.91
C LEU A 210 2.26 17.24 27.17
N CYS A 211 1.64 18.42 27.30
CA CYS A 211 2.34 19.66 27.61
C CYS A 211 3.01 19.63 28.99
N THR A 212 2.35 19.07 30.00
CA THR A 212 2.94 18.86 31.32
C THR A 212 4.19 17.99 31.21
N PHE A 213 4.14 16.91 30.43
CA PHE A 213 5.33 16.09 30.17
C PHE A 213 6.45 16.86 29.46
N PHE A 214 6.16 17.64 28.43
CA PHE A 214 7.15 18.46 27.73
C PHE A 214 7.86 19.46 28.64
N VAL A 215 7.12 20.12 29.54
CA VAL A 215 7.70 21.12 30.45
C VAL A 215 8.42 20.45 31.61
N ASP A 216 7.74 19.57 32.34
CA ASP A 216 8.22 19.06 33.63
C ASP A 216 9.27 17.96 33.47
N VAL A 217 9.18 17.16 32.39
CA VAL A 217 10.10 16.05 32.13
C VAL A 217 11.12 16.42 31.05
N LEU A 218 10.67 16.91 29.89
CA LEU A 218 11.59 17.28 28.80
C LEU A 218 12.24 18.65 28.99
N GLY A 219 11.79 19.46 29.95
CA GLY A 219 12.38 20.77 30.24
C GLY A 219 12.24 21.78 29.11
N TRP A 220 11.22 21.64 28.25
CA TRP A 220 10.91 22.60 27.20
C TRP A 220 10.38 23.91 27.78
N GLU A 221 10.48 25.00 27.01
CA GLU A 221 9.95 26.30 27.46
C GLU A 221 8.44 26.23 27.66
N ASN A 222 7.95 26.69 28.83
CA ASN A 222 6.53 26.80 29.10
C ASN A 222 5.90 28.01 28.37
N LYS A 223 5.83 27.92 27.04
CA LYS A 223 5.19 28.88 26.14
C LYS A 223 4.50 28.11 25.02
N ARG A 224 3.29 28.53 24.64
CA ARG A 224 2.47 27.86 23.62
C ARG A 224 3.22 27.57 22.30
N SER A 225 4.08 28.49 21.85
CA SER A 225 4.85 28.33 20.61
C SER A 225 5.93 27.24 20.68
N ALA A 226 6.32 26.79 21.87
CA ALA A 226 7.34 25.76 22.08
C ALA A 226 6.76 24.36 22.37
N LEU A 227 5.42 24.23 22.43
CA LEU A 227 4.74 23.01 22.89
C LEU A 227 3.93 22.31 21.79
N LEU A 228 4.30 22.50 20.51
CA LEU A 228 3.60 21.91 19.36
C LEU A 228 2.11 22.33 19.29
N PRO A 229 1.83 23.64 19.08
CA PRO A 229 0.46 24.17 19.15
C PRO A 229 -0.51 23.55 18.13
N ASP A 230 -0.01 22.96 17.05
CA ASP A 230 -0.84 22.26 16.06
C ASP A 230 -1.52 20.99 16.63
N LEU A 231 -1.05 20.49 17.77
CA LEU A 231 -1.60 19.35 18.48
C LEU A 231 -2.66 19.72 19.52
N GLU A 232 -2.98 21.01 19.71
CA GLU A 232 -3.82 21.50 20.82
C GLU A 232 -5.23 20.88 20.86
N TYR A 233 -5.77 20.52 19.69
CA TYR A 233 -7.09 19.91 19.55
C TYR A 233 -7.05 18.40 19.33
N GLN A 234 -5.85 17.81 19.34
CA GLN A 234 -5.66 16.38 19.22
C GLN A 234 -5.64 15.70 20.59
N LYS A 235 -5.74 14.38 20.60
CA LYS A 235 -5.80 13.56 21.81
C LYS A 235 -5.14 12.20 21.57
N GLU A 236 -5.09 11.37 22.62
CA GLU A 236 -4.67 9.97 22.53
C GLU A 236 -3.29 9.83 21.86
N PHE A 237 -2.32 10.50 22.48
CA PHE A 237 -0.97 10.63 21.97
C PHE A 237 -0.12 9.41 22.28
N VAL A 238 0.77 9.10 21.34
CA VAL A 238 1.86 8.14 21.52
C VAL A 238 3.17 8.87 21.26
N ILE A 239 4.06 8.87 22.25
CA ILE A 239 5.46 9.23 22.05
C ILE A 239 6.25 7.95 21.81
N TYR A 240 7.06 7.92 20.75
CA TYR A 240 8.06 6.88 20.53
C TYR A 240 9.46 7.45 20.70
N ALA A 241 10.12 7.07 21.81
CA ALA A 241 11.52 7.37 22.05
C ALA A 241 12.40 6.26 21.50
N ASN A 242 13.31 6.59 20.59
CA ASN A 242 14.13 5.65 19.85
C ASN A 242 15.54 6.22 19.57
N ALA A 243 16.36 5.47 18.83
CA ALA A 243 17.74 5.88 18.54
C ALA A 243 17.86 7.14 17.67
N LYS A 244 16.86 7.45 16.84
CA LYS A 244 16.81 8.68 16.01
C LYS A 244 16.34 9.89 16.80
N GLY A 245 15.56 9.69 17.87
CA GLY A 245 15.06 10.76 18.74
C GLY A 245 13.71 10.44 19.34
N MET A 246 12.79 11.39 19.22
CA MET A 246 11.44 11.29 19.76
C MET A 246 10.43 11.61 18.66
N LEU A 247 9.50 10.69 18.40
CA LEU A 247 8.36 10.90 17.50
C LEU A 247 7.10 11.09 18.34
N VAL A 248 6.16 11.90 17.83
CA VAL A 248 4.85 12.13 18.47
C VAL A 248 3.77 11.81 17.45
N ALA A 249 2.84 10.94 17.83
CA ALA A 249 1.63 10.64 17.07
C ALA A 249 0.39 10.97 17.92
N HIS A 250 -0.75 11.17 17.28
CA HIS A 250 -2.02 11.48 17.95
C HIS A 250 -3.16 10.64 17.36
N ASN A 251 -4.26 10.47 18.10
CA ASN A 251 -5.43 9.65 17.73
C ASN A 251 -5.16 8.17 17.46
N VAL A 252 -3.93 7.69 17.67
CA VAL A 252 -3.50 6.30 17.40
C VAL A 252 -3.27 5.49 18.66
N ALA A 253 -3.24 6.09 19.86
CA ALA A 253 -2.95 5.36 21.09
C ALA A 253 -3.93 4.21 21.35
N ALA A 254 -5.19 4.34 20.93
CA ALA A 254 -6.19 3.28 21.10
C ALA A 254 -5.85 1.96 20.37
N TYR A 255 -4.88 1.96 19.45
CA TYR A 255 -4.56 0.80 18.63
C TYR A 255 -3.43 -0.07 19.20
N PHE A 256 -2.65 0.46 20.14
CA PHE A 256 -1.46 -0.22 20.69
C PHE A 256 -1.79 -1.04 21.94
N CYS A 257 -1.77 -2.36 21.83
CA CYS A 257 -2.04 -3.30 22.93
C CYS A 257 -0.81 -3.47 23.84
N GLU A 258 -0.63 -2.58 24.80
CA GLU A 258 0.37 -2.69 25.87
C GLU A 258 -0.27 -2.62 27.25
N GLU A 259 0.29 -3.33 28.24
CA GLU A 259 -0.24 -3.36 29.62
C GLU A 259 -0.31 -1.96 30.25
N HIS A 260 0.65 -1.09 29.94
CA HIS A 260 0.70 0.28 30.45
C HIS A 260 0.01 1.31 29.55
N ASN A 261 -0.71 0.87 28.50
CA ASN A 261 -1.53 1.77 27.68
C ASN A 261 -2.98 1.76 28.18
N PRO A 262 -3.44 2.78 28.92
CA PRO A 262 -4.81 2.82 29.43
C PRO A 262 -5.86 3.11 28.35
N MET A 263 -5.45 3.49 27.14
CA MET A 263 -6.35 3.92 26.06
C MET A 263 -6.66 2.83 25.03
N TYR A 264 -5.97 1.69 25.08
CA TYR A 264 -6.17 0.62 24.11
C TYR A 264 -7.62 0.14 24.06
N ASP A 265 -8.16 0.05 22.84
CA ASP A 265 -9.50 -0.43 22.55
C ASP A 265 -9.45 -1.36 21.33
N ALA A 266 -9.59 -2.67 21.58
CA ALA A 266 -9.57 -3.69 20.54
C ALA A 266 -10.62 -3.48 19.43
N LYS A 267 -11.81 -2.98 19.78
CA LYS A 267 -12.88 -2.76 18.79
C LYS A 267 -12.55 -1.58 17.90
N ARG A 268 -12.00 -0.51 18.47
CA ARG A 268 -11.57 0.65 17.69
C ARG A 268 -10.32 0.36 16.85
N ALA A 269 -9.38 -0.43 17.38
CA ALA A 269 -8.25 -0.93 16.62
C ALA A 269 -8.69 -1.72 15.37
N ALA A 270 -9.68 -2.60 15.53
CA ALA A 270 -10.27 -3.34 14.42
C ALA A 270 -11.00 -2.44 13.41
N ALA A 271 -11.76 -1.45 13.90
CA ALA A 271 -12.57 -0.60 13.04
C ALA A 271 -11.77 0.49 12.29
N GLU A 272 -10.68 0.99 12.89
CA GLU A 272 -10.01 2.22 12.43
C GLU A 272 -8.48 2.10 12.32
N GLY A 273 -7.86 1.10 12.95
CA GLY A 273 -6.40 0.99 13.04
C GLY A 273 -5.70 0.79 11.70
N TYR A 274 -6.40 0.26 10.69
CA TYR A 274 -5.86 0.14 9.33
C TYR A 274 -5.50 1.49 8.70
N LYS A 275 -6.09 2.60 9.16
CA LYS A 275 -5.80 3.94 8.62
C LYS A 275 -4.33 4.31 8.77
N MET A 276 -3.64 3.81 9.79
CA MET A 276 -2.19 4.01 9.96
C MET A 276 -1.38 3.48 8.78
N PHE A 277 -1.89 2.48 8.05
CA PHE A 277 -1.23 1.86 6.90
C PHE A 277 -1.64 2.49 5.56
N CYS A 278 -2.76 3.22 5.54
CA CYS A 278 -3.39 3.66 4.29
C CYS A 278 -3.48 5.18 4.12
N GLN A 279 -3.35 5.94 5.20
CA GLN A 279 -3.55 7.38 5.22
C GLN A 279 -2.24 8.10 5.56
N PRO A 280 -1.67 8.86 4.61
CA PRO A 280 -0.52 9.72 4.86
C PRO A 280 -0.71 10.63 6.09
N GLY A 281 0.33 10.72 6.93
CA GLY A 281 0.35 11.56 8.12
C GLY A 281 -0.42 11.02 9.34
N GLU A 282 -1.12 9.89 9.23
CA GLU A 282 -1.89 9.32 10.35
C GLU A 282 -0.98 8.77 11.47
N CYS A 283 0.14 8.14 11.10
CA CYS A 283 1.10 7.58 12.05
C CYS A 283 2.52 7.66 11.48
N PRO A 284 3.53 8.14 12.25
CA PRO A 284 4.92 8.04 11.85
C PRO A 284 5.32 6.59 11.53
N PHE A 285 5.97 6.36 10.39
CA PHE A 285 6.20 5.00 9.90
C PHE A 285 7.08 4.16 10.86
N ASP A 286 8.08 4.76 11.50
CA ASP A 286 8.90 4.08 12.51
C ASP A 286 8.07 3.58 13.71
N LEU A 287 7.02 4.31 14.11
CA LEU A 287 6.09 3.89 15.17
C LEU A 287 5.17 2.76 14.67
N LEU A 288 4.65 2.86 13.45
CA LEU A 288 3.84 1.81 12.83
C LEU A 288 4.63 0.50 12.71
N LYS A 289 5.84 0.57 12.16
CA LYS A 289 6.78 -0.56 12.04
C LYS A 289 7.09 -1.15 13.42
N TYR A 290 7.31 -0.30 14.43
CA TYR A 290 7.55 -0.77 15.80
C TYR A 290 6.34 -1.56 16.31
N GLY A 291 5.13 -1.03 16.12
CA GLY A 291 3.88 -1.68 16.52
C GLY A 291 3.70 -3.07 15.92
N MET A 292 3.92 -3.21 14.61
CA MET A 292 3.84 -4.48 13.90
C MET A 292 4.93 -5.46 14.33
N THR A 293 6.18 -4.99 14.41
CA THR A 293 7.34 -5.84 14.73
C THR A 293 7.30 -6.37 16.16
N LYS A 294 6.79 -5.59 17.12
CA LYS A 294 6.65 -6.01 18.53
C LYS A 294 5.34 -6.75 18.80
N GLY A 295 4.46 -6.90 17.81
CA GLY A 295 3.19 -7.60 17.96
C GLY A 295 2.16 -6.89 18.84
N ILE A 296 2.29 -5.56 18.97
CA ILE A 296 1.42 -4.73 19.82
C ILE A 296 0.30 -4.04 19.03
N LEU A 297 0.10 -4.40 17.77
CA LEU A 297 -1.08 -4.05 16.97
C LEU A 297 -1.89 -5.33 16.66
N PRO A 298 -2.34 -6.12 17.64
CA PRO A 298 -2.91 -7.45 17.38
C PRO A 298 -4.30 -7.43 16.75
N ASP A 299 -5.02 -6.30 16.78
CA ASP A 299 -6.42 -6.22 16.34
C ASP A 299 -6.64 -5.33 15.13
N VAL A 300 -5.59 -4.76 14.55
CA VAL A 300 -5.75 -3.98 13.32
C VAL A 300 -6.18 -4.89 12.18
N GLU A 301 -7.20 -4.49 11.43
CA GLU A 301 -7.69 -5.24 10.28
C GLU A 301 -8.20 -4.30 9.18
N LEU A 302 -8.01 -4.71 7.93
CA LEU A 302 -8.62 -4.01 6.80
C LEU A 302 -10.15 -4.19 6.83
N PRO A 303 -10.94 -3.22 6.35
CA PRO A 303 -12.40 -3.22 6.47
C PRO A 303 -13.08 -4.14 5.44
N PHE A 304 -12.63 -5.39 5.31
CA PHE A 304 -13.20 -6.41 4.45
C PHE A 304 -12.95 -7.84 4.98
N LEU A 305 -13.59 -8.84 4.38
CA LEU A 305 -13.45 -10.25 4.77
C LEU A 305 -11.98 -10.72 4.64
N LYS A 306 -11.46 -11.39 5.68
CA LYS A 306 -10.04 -11.75 5.84
C LYS A 306 -9.09 -10.55 5.96
N GLY A 307 -9.62 -9.38 6.35
CA GLY A 307 -8.85 -8.15 6.44
C GLY A 307 -7.72 -8.20 7.46
N LYS A 308 -7.91 -8.91 8.58
CA LYS A 308 -6.89 -9.12 9.61
C LYS A 308 -5.73 -9.95 9.09
N GLU A 309 -6.00 -11.13 8.56
CA GLU A 309 -4.96 -12.00 8.01
C GLU A 309 -4.19 -11.32 6.89
N THR A 310 -4.90 -10.62 6.00
CA THR A 310 -4.30 -9.86 4.89
C THR A 310 -3.38 -8.75 5.40
N LEU A 311 -3.86 -7.94 6.34
CA LEU A 311 -3.07 -6.85 6.89
C LEU A 311 -1.83 -7.40 7.58
N HIS A 312 -1.97 -8.35 8.50
CA HIS A 312 -0.84 -8.89 9.25
C HIS A 312 0.20 -9.60 8.38
N GLN A 313 -0.22 -10.26 7.30
CA GLN A 313 0.70 -10.94 6.38
C GLN A 313 1.40 -9.97 5.41
N TYR A 314 0.70 -8.94 4.94
CA TYR A 314 1.18 -8.06 3.86
C TYR A 314 1.35 -6.60 4.28
N TRP A 315 1.44 -6.31 5.59
CA TRP A 315 1.40 -4.94 6.12
C TRP A 315 2.46 -4.03 5.52
N ASP A 316 3.66 -4.55 5.26
CA ASP A 316 4.77 -3.76 4.71
C ASP A 316 4.46 -3.30 3.28
N PHE A 317 3.99 -4.22 2.43
CA PHE A 317 3.55 -3.89 1.08
C PHE A 317 2.36 -2.93 1.10
N ILE A 318 1.37 -3.17 1.96
CA ILE A 318 0.18 -2.30 2.07
C ILE A 318 0.60 -0.89 2.46
N ALA A 319 1.46 -0.75 3.48
CA ALA A 319 1.98 0.55 3.90
C ALA A 319 2.77 1.23 2.77
N ARG A 320 3.66 0.50 2.10
CA ARG A 320 4.44 1.01 0.96
C ARG A 320 3.55 1.49 -0.19
N TYR A 321 2.52 0.72 -0.51
CA TYR A 321 1.58 1.02 -1.60
C TYR A 321 0.76 2.27 -1.31
N TYR A 322 0.21 2.40 -0.09
CA TYR A 322 -0.71 3.49 0.23
C TYR A 322 -0.06 4.74 0.81
N LEU A 323 1.04 4.61 1.55
CA LEU A 323 1.72 5.75 2.17
C LEU A 323 2.68 6.44 1.20
N CYS A 324 3.11 5.77 0.12
CA CYS A 324 3.99 6.34 -0.91
C CYS A 324 5.23 7.02 -0.30
N GLU A 325 5.40 8.34 -0.50
CA GLU A 325 6.53 9.12 0.06
C GLU A 325 6.57 9.17 1.61
N TYR A 326 5.47 8.82 2.28
CA TYR A 326 5.38 8.75 3.75
C TYR A 326 5.81 7.38 4.30
N TYR A 327 5.99 6.36 3.44
CA TYR A 327 6.64 5.11 3.82
C TYR A 327 8.14 5.38 4.01
N GLU A 328 8.72 4.93 5.14
CA GLU A 328 10.12 5.23 5.51
C GLU A 328 10.50 6.74 5.50
N GLY A 329 9.50 7.63 5.48
CA GLY A 329 9.70 9.08 5.57
C GLY A 329 10.29 9.49 6.92
N GLU A 330 11.09 10.56 6.91
CA GLU A 330 11.69 11.15 8.13
C GLU A 330 10.67 11.89 9.00
#